data_AF-A0A3D0ZJ04-F1
#
_entry.id   AF-A0A3D0ZJ04-F1
#
_cell.length_a   1.000
_cell.length_b   1.000
_cell.length_c   1.000
_cell.angle_alpha   90.00
_cell.angle_beta   90.00
_cell.angle_gamma   90.00
#
_symmetry.space_group_name_H-M   'P 1'
#
loop_
_entity.id
_entity.type
_entity.pdbx_description
1 polymer ?
#
loop_
_entity_poly.entity_id
_entity_poly.type
_entity_poly.pdbx_seq_one_letter_code
_entity_poly.pdbx_strand_id
1 'polypeptide(L)'
;WLAVTVFLLACAMIAAVALTAARRPRLAQLAFLIVGAFVLTSKVYSPQYVLWLIPLVALARPRWRDFLIWQGVEGLHWAAVWMYLGQVTSNGATQHNIDMPYYVLAVAAHMLATAYLMFRVVWDIHDPNYDPIRRHHLDDPHGGPFDGLPDWLRFSPRHPSLAVLPWRAMHHA
;
A
#
# COMPACT_ATOMS: atom_id res chain seq x y z
N TRP A 1 12.83 -18.65 -2.05
CA TRP A 1 13.59 -17.79 -2.99
C TRP A 1 12.68 -16.86 -3.77
N LEU A 2 11.79 -17.36 -4.66
CA LEU A 2 10.85 -16.52 -5.43
C LEU A 2 10.10 -15.45 -4.62
N ALA A 3 9.42 -15.81 -3.53
CA ALA A 3 8.67 -14.85 -2.70
C ALA A 3 9.56 -13.73 -2.12
N VAL A 4 10.76 -14.07 -1.67
CA VAL A 4 11.74 -13.09 -1.14
C VAL A 4 12.23 -12.19 -2.26
N THR A 5 12.50 -12.74 -3.44
CA THR A 5 12.93 -11.97 -4.61
C THR A 5 11.84 -10.98 -5.05
N VAL A 6 10.58 -11.40 -5.14
CA VAL A 6 9.45 -10.53 -5.51
C VAL A 6 9.21 -9.47 -4.43
N PHE A 7 9.33 -9.82 -3.14
CA PHE A 7 9.24 -8.85 -2.05
C PHE A 7 10.37 -7.82 -2.10
N LEU A 8 11.61 -8.23 -2.30
CA LEU A 8 12.76 -7.33 -2.44
C LEU A 8 12.59 -6.41 -3.66
N LEU A 9 12.10 -6.94 -4.78
CA LEU A 9 11.75 -6.14 -5.96
C LEU A 9 10.63 -5.14 -5.67
N ALA A 10 9.59 -5.54 -4.93
CA ALA A 10 8.52 -4.64 -4.52
C ALA A 10 9.05 -3.53 -3.58
N CYS A 11 9.91 -3.87 -2.62
CA CYS A 11 10.59 -2.89 -1.78
C CYS A 11 11.47 -1.93 -2.60
N ALA A 12 12.21 -2.44 -3.59
CA ALA A 12 12.99 -1.62 -4.50
C ALA A 12 12.12 -0.67 -5.34
N MET A 13 10.96 -1.14 -5.82
CA MET A 13 9.98 -0.29 -6.51
C MET A 13 9.40 0.78 -5.58
N ILE A 14 9.08 0.43 -4.33
CA ILE A 14 8.59 1.40 -3.34
C ILE A 14 9.66 2.45 -3.03
N ALA A 15 10.93 2.04 -2.91
CA ALA A 15 12.05 2.96 -2.75
C ALA A 15 12.20 3.88 -3.96
N ALA A 16 12.06 3.35 -5.18
CA ALA A 16 12.09 4.15 -6.40
C ALA A 16 10.94 5.17 -6.47
N VAL A 17 9.71 4.76 -6.09
CA VAL A 17 8.56 5.68 -5.96
C VAL A 17 8.84 6.75 -4.91
N ALA A 18 9.40 6.38 -3.76
CA ALA A 18 9.72 7.34 -2.70
C ALA A 18 10.77 8.37 -3.15
N LEU A 19 11.77 7.95 -3.93
CA LEU A 19 12.83 8.82 -4.46
C LEU A 19 12.38 9.70 -5.62
N THR A 20 11.32 9.31 -6.33
CA THR A 20 10.77 10.05 -7.48
C THR A 20 9.57 10.95 -7.13
N ALA A 21 9.10 10.89 -5.89
CA ALA A 21 8.01 11.72 -5.40
C ALA A 21 8.37 13.22 -5.37
N ALA A 22 7.41 14.08 -5.72
CA ALA A 22 7.62 15.53 -5.79
C ALA A 22 7.78 16.20 -4.39
N ARG A 23 7.23 15.56 -3.36
CA ARG A 23 7.38 15.88 -1.93
C ARG A 23 7.59 14.58 -1.16
N ARG A 24 8.30 14.64 -0.03
CA ARG A 24 8.46 13.50 0.90
C ARG A 24 7.15 12.73 1.05
N PRO A 25 7.09 11.43 0.71
CA PRO A 25 5.91 10.61 0.97
C PRO A 25 5.73 10.43 2.48
N ARG A 26 4.48 10.36 2.94
CA ARG A 26 4.19 10.23 4.39
C ARG A 26 4.66 8.87 4.91
N LEU A 27 5.14 8.81 6.15
CA LEU A 27 5.62 7.55 6.74
C LEU A 27 4.53 6.46 6.69
N ALA A 28 3.28 6.84 6.96
CA ALA A 28 2.13 5.95 6.88
C ALA A 28 1.88 5.39 5.47
N GLN A 29 2.09 6.18 4.41
CA GLN A 29 1.95 5.74 3.03
C GLN A 29 3.02 4.72 2.65
N LEU A 30 4.28 4.97 3.04
CA LEU A 30 5.38 4.04 2.81
C LEU A 30 5.18 2.73 3.58
N ALA A 31 4.82 2.81 4.87
CA ALA A 31 4.53 1.65 5.69
C ALA A 31 3.38 0.81 5.09
N PHE A 32 2.31 1.46 4.62
CA PHE A 32 1.21 0.79 3.93
C PHE A 32 1.68 0.06 2.66
N LEU A 33 2.49 0.70 1.82
CA LEU A 33 3.01 0.06 0.59
C LEU A 33 3.89 -1.14 0.90
N ILE A 34 4.76 -1.04 1.91
CA ILE A 34 5.66 -2.14 2.30
C ILE A 34 4.85 -3.33 2.83
N VAL A 35 3.90 -3.08 3.74
CA VAL A 35 3.06 -4.15 4.30
C VAL A 35 2.10 -4.71 3.24
N GLY A 36 1.55 -3.87 2.35
CA GLY A 36 0.71 -4.31 1.25
C GLY A 36 1.47 -5.19 0.25
N ALA A 37 2.70 -4.81 -0.10
CA ALA A 37 3.59 -5.63 -0.91
C ALA A 37 3.94 -6.96 -0.21
N PHE A 38 4.20 -6.92 1.10
CA PHE A 38 4.41 -8.12 1.89
C PHE A 38 3.20 -9.05 1.85
N VAL A 39 1.98 -8.52 2.03
CA VAL A 39 0.72 -9.28 1.99
C VAL A 39 0.53 -9.97 0.64
N LEU A 40 0.77 -9.26 -0.47
CA LEU A 40 0.60 -9.80 -1.83
C LEU A 40 1.67 -10.83 -2.23
N THR A 41 2.87 -10.75 -1.65
CA THR A 41 4.02 -11.60 -2.04
C THR A 41 4.28 -12.75 -1.09
N SER A 42 3.71 -12.71 0.11
CA SER A 42 3.88 -13.75 1.13
C SER A 42 3.22 -15.04 0.71
N LYS A 43 4.01 -16.10 0.48
CA LYS A 43 3.48 -17.44 0.18
C LYS A 43 2.75 -18.07 1.36
N VAL A 44 3.11 -17.68 2.59
CA VAL A 44 2.49 -18.14 3.84
C VAL A 44 1.52 -17.05 4.24
N TYR A 45 0.48 -16.86 3.44
CA TYR A 45 -0.51 -15.82 3.67
C TYR A 45 -1.59 -16.34 4.63
N SER A 46 -1.87 -15.54 5.66
CA SER A 46 -3.03 -15.71 6.53
C SER A 46 -3.93 -14.49 6.34
N PRO A 47 -5.27 -14.67 6.28
CA PRO A 47 -6.23 -13.55 6.22
C PRO A 47 -6.04 -12.53 7.35
N GLN A 48 -5.36 -12.92 8.44
CA GLN A 48 -5.03 -12.05 9.56
C GLN A 48 -4.05 -10.93 9.21
N TYR A 49 -3.19 -11.11 8.20
CA TYR A 49 -2.21 -10.08 7.80
C TYR A 49 -2.88 -8.82 7.24
N VAL A 50 -4.09 -8.96 6.71
CA VAL A 50 -4.92 -7.83 6.23
C VAL A 50 -5.30 -6.89 7.38
N LEU A 51 -5.40 -7.40 8.62
CA LEU A 51 -5.70 -6.57 9.78
C LEU A 51 -4.61 -5.52 10.05
N TRP A 52 -3.37 -5.79 9.66
CA TRP A 52 -2.27 -4.81 9.76
C TRP A 52 -2.43 -3.66 8.76
N LEU A 53 -3.11 -3.91 7.64
CA LEU A 53 -3.40 -2.89 6.64
C LEU A 53 -4.48 -1.92 7.11
N ILE A 54 -5.42 -2.34 7.96
CA ILE A 54 -6.52 -1.49 8.45
C ILE A 54 -6.04 -0.15 9.06
N PRO A 55 -5.19 -0.13 10.10
CA PRO A 55 -4.72 1.12 10.69
C PRO A 55 -3.84 1.90 9.70
N LEU A 56 -3.06 1.21 8.87
CA LEU A 56 -2.19 1.85 7.88
C LEU A 56 -2.99 2.54 6.78
N VAL A 57 -4.08 1.94 6.29
CA VAL A 57 -5.00 2.57 5.33
C VAL A 57 -5.67 3.79 5.96
N ALA A 58 -6.14 3.67 7.19
CA ALA A 58 -6.79 4.77 7.90
C ALA A 58 -5.86 6.00 8.02
N LEU A 59 -4.57 5.78 8.27
CA LEU A 59 -3.56 6.83 8.36
C LEU A 59 -3.05 7.31 7.00
N ALA A 60 -2.83 6.40 6.05
CA ALA A 60 -2.31 6.71 4.72
C ALA A 60 -3.35 7.42 3.86
N ARG A 61 -4.63 7.06 3.96
CA ARG A 61 -5.68 7.61 3.12
C ARG A 61 -7.04 7.53 3.84
N PRO A 62 -7.42 8.58 4.61
CA PRO A 62 -8.68 8.62 5.37
C PRO A 62 -9.92 8.83 4.47
N ARG A 63 -10.10 7.99 3.45
CA ARG A 63 -11.26 7.96 2.55
C ARG A 63 -12.16 6.78 2.89
N TRP A 64 -13.24 7.06 3.60
CA TRP A 64 -14.22 6.06 4.04
C TRP A 64 -14.78 5.18 2.91
N ARG A 65 -14.97 5.73 1.70
CA ARG A 65 -15.50 4.98 0.55
C ARG A 65 -14.56 3.87 0.09
N ASP A 66 -13.28 4.20 -0.10
CA ASP A 66 -12.25 3.24 -0.52
C ASP A 66 -12.07 2.17 0.58
N PHE A 67 -12.08 2.58 1.84
CA PHE A 67 -11.99 1.67 2.99
C PHE A 67 -13.16 0.69 3.07
N LEU A 68 -14.41 1.16 2.94
CA LEU A 68 -15.59 0.29 3.03
C LEU A 68 -15.66 -0.71 1.86
N ILE A 69 -15.32 -0.28 0.65
CA ILE A 69 -15.28 -1.17 -0.52
C ILE A 69 -14.24 -2.26 -0.30
N TRP A 70 -13.02 -1.86 0.07
CA TRP A 70 -11.96 -2.81 0.37
C TRP A 70 -12.36 -3.77 1.48
N GLN A 71 -12.94 -3.26 2.56
CA GLN A 71 -13.32 -4.10 3.69
C GLN A 71 -14.47 -5.07 3.39
N GLY A 72 -15.38 -4.70 2.50
CA GLY A 72 -16.36 -5.63 1.94
C GLY A 72 -15.70 -6.79 1.19
N VAL A 73 -14.69 -6.49 0.35
CA VAL A 73 -13.92 -7.52 -0.37
C VAL A 73 -13.14 -8.42 0.59
N GLU A 74 -12.51 -7.85 1.62
CA GLU A 74 -11.78 -8.62 2.63
C GLU A 74 -12.70 -9.53 3.44
N GLY A 75 -13.88 -9.04 3.81
CA GLY A 75 -14.90 -9.84 4.48
C GLY A 75 -15.38 -11.01 3.62
N LEU A 76 -15.59 -10.78 2.31
CA LEU A 76 -15.94 -11.83 1.35
C LEU A 76 -14.81 -12.86 1.20
N HIS A 77 -13.58 -12.40 1.08
CA HIS A 77 -12.41 -13.27 1.00
C HIS A 77 -12.25 -14.11 2.28
N TRP A 78 -12.41 -13.51 3.45
CA TRP A 78 -12.41 -14.22 4.74
C TRP A 78 -13.50 -15.30 4.77
N ALA A 79 -14.74 -14.96 4.42
CA ALA A 79 -15.85 -15.92 4.39
C ALA A 79 -15.59 -17.07 3.41
N ALA A 80 -15.05 -16.76 2.22
CA ALA A 80 -14.71 -17.75 1.21
C ALA A 80 -13.62 -18.72 1.69
N VAL A 81 -12.59 -18.22 2.39
CA VAL A 81 -11.53 -19.06 2.99
C VAL A 81 -12.13 -20.05 3.99
N TRP A 82 -13.01 -19.60 4.88
CA TRP A 82 -13.63 -20.47 5.89
C TRP A 82 -14.61 -21.48 5.29
N MET A 83 -15.42 -21.07 4.31
CA MET A 83 -16.32 -21.97 3.60
C MET A 83 -15.56 -23.04 2.80
N TYR A 84 -14.45 -22.67 2.17
CA TYR A 84 -13.57 -23.62 1.47
C TYR A 84 -12.90 -24.58 2.46
N LEU A 85 -12.33 -24.06 3.56
CA LEU A 85 -11.65 -24.89 4.55
C LEU A 85 -12.61 -25.87 5.26
N GLY A 86 -13.83 -25.42 5.56
CA GLY A 86 -14.91 -26.26 6.08
C GLY A 86 -15.27 -27.41 5.12
N GLN A 87 -15.19 -27.18 3.80
CA GLN A 87 -15.47 -28.20 2.80
C GLN A 87 -14.41 -29.29 2.82
N VAL A 88 -13.14 -28.87 2.82
CA VAL A 88 -11.97 -29.74 2.76
C VAL A 88 -11.82 -30.58 4.03
N THR A 89 -12.25 -30.06 5.18
CA THR A 89 -12.13 -30.72 6.50
C THR A 89 -13.31 -31.60 6.87
N SER A 90 -14.54 -31.24 6.50
CA SER A 90 -15.74 -31.98 6.89
C SER A 90 -16.23 -32.99 5.85
N ASN A 91 -15.70 -32.96 4.62
CA ASN A 91 -16.24 -33.70 3.49
C ASN A 91 -17.76 -33.47 3.28
N GLY A 92 -18.26 -32.32 3.77
CA GLY A 92 -19.68 -31.97 3.83
C GLY A 92 -20.25 -31.65 2.44
N ALA A 93 -21.59 -31.77 2.32
CA ALA A 93 -22.30 -31.55 1.07
C ALA A 93 -22.02 -30.17 0.45
N THR A 94 -21.77 -30.14 -0.86
CA THR A 94 -21.48 -28.94 -1.68
C THR A 94 -22.50 -27.81 -1.56
N GLN A 95 -23.68 -28.06 -1.01
CA GLN A 95 -24.76 -27.09 -0.87
C GLN A 95 -24.49 -25.95 0.13
N HIS A 96 -23.54 -26.11 1.06
CA HIS A 96 -23.20 -25.08 2.06
C HIS A 96 -21.76 -24.55 1.91
N ASN A 97 -21.06 -24.94 0.84
CA ASN A 97 -19.64 -24.69 0.67
C ASN A 97 -19.35 -24.03 -0.67
N ILE A 98 -18.25 -23.29 -0.74
CA ILE A 98 -17.81 -22.59 -1.94
C ILE A 98 -16.94 -23.53 -2.78
N ASP A 99 -17.30 -23.72 -4.05
CA ASP A 99 -16.46 -24.48 -4.99
C ASP A 99 -15.15 -23.71 -5.30
N MET A 100 -14.11 -24.46 -5.65
CA MET A 100 -12.77 -23.96 -6.04
C MET A 100 -12.78 -22.68 -6.90
N PRO A 101 -13.56 -22.53 -7.98
CA PRO A 101 -13.59 -21.30 -8.79
C PRO A 101 -14.04 -20.05 -8.01
N TYR A 102 -15.00 -20.17 -7.10
CA TYR A 102 -15.47 -19.04 -6.29
C TYR A 102 -14.45 -18.63 -5.23
N TYR A 103 -13.73 -19.61 -4.66
CA TYR A 103 -12.59 -19.33 -3.78
C TYR A 103 -11.49 -18.57 -4.52
N VAL A 104 -11.09 -19.04 -5.71
CA VAL A 104 -10.08 -18.36 -6.55
C VAL A 104 -10.54 -16.95 -6.92
N LEU A 105 -11.81 -16.76 -7.24
CA LEU A 105 -12.38 -15.44 -7.53
C LEU A 105 -12.30 -14.50 -6.32
N ALA A 106 -12.60 -14.99 -5.11
CA ALA A 106 -12.52 -14.21 -3.88
C ALA A 106 -11.06 -13.81 -3.56
N VAL A 107 -10.10 -14.72 -3.74
CA VAL A 107 -8.67 -14.43 -3.62
C VAL A 107 -8.23 -13.40 -4.66
N ALA A 108 -8.63 -13.55 -5.92
CA ALA A 108 -8.32 -12.59 -6.98
C ALA A 108 -8.92 -11.20 -6.67
N ALA A 109 -10.15 -11.13 -6.16
CA ALA A 109 -10.78 -9.89 -5.75
C ALA A 109 -10.00 -9.20 -4.62
N HIS A 110 -9.58 -9.95 -3.60
CA HIS A 110 -8.70 -9.45 -2.53
C HIS A 110 -7.39 -8.88 -3.08
N MET A 111 -6.71 -9.62 -3.96
CA MET A 111 -5.45 -9.18 -4.56
C MET A 111 -5.64 -7.89 -5.36
N LEU A 112 -6.69 -7.81 -6.18
CA LEU A 112 -7.02 -6.63 -6.98
C LEU A 112 -7.40 -5.42 -6.11
N ALA A 113 -8.18 -5.63 -5.05
CA ALA A 113 -8.59 -4.56 -4.14
C ALA A 113 -7.38 -3.99 -3.37
N THR A 114 -6.50 -4.85 -2.88
CA THR A 114 -5.26 -4.43 -2.20
C THR A 114 -4.31 -3.71 -3.17
N ALA A 115 -4.12 -4.25 -4.37
CA ALA A 115 -3.29 -3.61 -5.41
C ALA A 115 -3.87 -2.26 -5.85
N TYR A 116 -5.20 -2.13 -5.94
CA TYR A 116 -5.86 -0.86 -6.22
C TYR A 116 -5.55 0.17 -5.13
N LEU A 117 -5.64 -0.18 -3.85
CA LEU A 117 -5.27 0.73 -2.75
C LEU A 117 -3.80 1.14 -2.82
N MET A 118 -2.88 0.21 -3.09
CA MET A 118 -1.47 0.52 -3.27
C MET A 118 -1.25 1.51 -4.42
N PHE A 119 -1.83 1.25 -5.59
CA PHE A 119 -1.75 2.14 -6.75
C PHE A 119 -2.29 3.54 -6.43
N ARG A 120 -3.42 3.58 -5.72
CA ARG A 120 -4.06 4.82 -5.28
C ARG A 120 -3.18 5.60 -4.31
N VAL A 121 -2.51 4.94 -3.36
CA VAL A 121 -1.53 5.59 -2.48
C VAL A 121 -0.33 6.12 -3.26
N VAL A 122 0.21 5.36 -4.23
CA VAL A 122 1.28 5.84 -5.12
C VAL A 122 0.86 7.07 -5.92
N TRP A 123 -0.40 7.11 -6.38
CA TRP A 123 -0.94 8.26 -7.07
C TRP A 123 -1.00 9.51 -6.18
N ASP A 124 -1.43 9.37 -4.91
CA ASP A 124 -1.45 10.48 -3.95
C ASP A 124 -0.02 10.97 -3.61
N ILE A 125 0.98 10.09 -3.68
CA ILE A 125 2.41 10.46 -3.52
C ILE A 125 2.89 11.34 -4.68
N HIS A 126 2.49 11.00 -5.92
CA HIS A 126 2.87 11.78 -7.11
C HIS A 126 2.08 13.07 -7.29
N ASP A 127 0.81 13.11 -6.86
CA ASP A 127 -0.03 14.32 -6.88
C ASP A 127 -0.48 14.71 -5.46
N PRO A 128 0.30 15.56 -4.77
CA PRO A 128 0.03 15.97 -3.38
C PRO A 128 -1.33 16.68 -3.20
N ASN A 129 -1.96 17.20 -4.25
CA ASN A 129 -3.25 17.89 -4.17
C ASN A 129 -4.41 16.93 -3.88
N TYR A 130 -4.25 15.64 -4.22
CA TYR A 130 -5.23 14.61 -3.92
C TYR A 130 -5.09 14.03 -2.52
N ASP A 131 -4.03 14.35 -1.78
CA ASP A 131 -3.82 13.88 -0.42
C ASP A 131 -4.76 14.61 0.57
N PRO A 132 -5.73 13.92 1.21
CA PRO A 132 -6.71 14.55 2.10
C PRO A 132 -6.10 15.33 3.27
N ILE A 133 -4.95 14.88 3.78
CA ILE A 133 -4.28 15.50 4.93
C ILE A 133 -3.54 16.78 4.51
N ARG A 134 -2.95 16.77 3.31
CA ARG A 134 -2.16 17.90 2.80
C ARG A 134 -2.99 19.03 2.19
N ARG A 135 -4.27 18.79 1.88
CA ARG A 135 -5.20 19.85 1.44
C ARG A 135 -5.27 21.03 2.41
N HIS A 136 -5.06 20.77 3.70
CA HIS A 136 -5.04 21.81 4.75
C HIS A 136 -3.68 22.47 4.98
N HIS A 137 -2.71 22.31 4.06
CA HIS A 137 -1.36 22.89 4.15
C HIS A 137 -0.53 22.38 5.34
N LEU A 138 -0.98 21.31 5.98
CA LEU A 138 -0.23 20.58 7.00
C LEU A 138 0.78 19.66 6.31
N ASP A 139 2.02 19.64 6.81
CA ASP A 139 3.02 18.64 6.44
C ASP A 139 2.74 17.32 7.20
N ASP A 140 3.60 16.30 7.13
CA ASP A 140 3.33 14.98 7.71
C ASP A 140 3.17 15.05 9.25
N PRO A 141 1.96 14.80 9.83
CA PRO A 141 1.78 14.81 11.28
C PRO A 141 2.65 13.78 12.01
N HIS A 142 3.15 12.78 11.29
CA HIS A 142 4.00 11.72 11.82
C HIS A 142 5.50 11.98 11.55
N GLY A 143 5.85 13.12 10.96
CA GLY A 143 7.22 13.49 10.60
C GLY A 143 8.11 13.83 11.81
N GLY A 144 7.50 14.18 12.95
CA GLY A 144 8.23 14.47 14.19
C GLY A 144 9.29 15.56 13.97
N PRO A 145 10.57 15.34 14.32
CA PRO A 145 11.65 16.32 14.10
C PRO A 145 11.90 16.67 12.62
N PHE A 146 11.37 15.89 11.68
CA PHE A 146 11.53 16.10 10.24
C PHE A 146 10.37 16.88 9.59
N ASP A 147 9.39 17.29 10.39
CA ASP A 147 8.23 18.08 9.96
C ASP A 147 8.66 19.47 9.47
N GLY A 148 8.25 19.85 8.26
CA GLY A 148 8.58 21.12 7.62
C GLY A 148 10.03 21.26 7.12
N LEU A 149 10.90 20.25 7.30
CA LEU A 149 12.28 20.32 6.81
C LEU A 149 12.35 20.26 5.27
N PRO A 150 13.17 21.10 4.61
CA PRO A 150 13.32 21.08 3.16
C PRO A 150 13.89 19.74 2.66
N ASP A 151 13.29 19.16 1.62
CA ASP A 151 13.75 17.89 1.03
C ASP A 151 15.14 18.07 0.39
N TRP A 152 16.12 17.32 0.88
CA TRP A 152 17.53 17.41 0.49
C TRP A 152 17.95 16.38 -0.57
N LEU A 153 17.11 15.38 -0.84
CA LEU A 153 17.34 14.36 -1.86
C LEU A 153 16.08 14.21 -2.71
N ARG A 154 16.14 14.65 -3.97
CA ARG A 154 15.04 14.60 -4.94
C ARG A 154 15.56 14.13 -6.30
N PHE A 155 14.98 13.05 -6.83
CA PHE A 155 15.15 12.69 -8.24
C PHE A 155 13.84 12.94 -8.97
N SER A 156 13.66 14.13 -9.55
CA SER A 156 12.49 14.42 -10.41
C SER A 156 12.89 14.24 -11.88
N PRO A 157 12.42 13.19 -12.57
CA PRO A 157 12.70 13.00 -13.99
C PRO A 157 12.05 14.08 -14.87
N ARG A 158 10.96 14.69 -14.38
CA ARG A 158 10.17 15.70 -15.12
C ARG A 158 10.68 17.13 -14.91
N HIS A 159 11.28 17.43 -13.76
CA HIS A 159 11.86 18.74 -13.45
C HIS A 159 13.22 18.57 -12.78
N PRO A 160 14.29 18.27 -13.54
CA PRO A 160 15.63 18.06 -13.00
C PRO A 160 16.22 19.28 -12.29
N SER A 161 15.71 20.49 -12.57
CA SER A 161 16.11 21.74 -11.90
C SER A 161 15.65 21.84 -10.43
N LEU A 162 14.66 21.04 -10.01
CA LEU A 162 14.19 20.97 -8.61
C LEU A 162 14.93 19.87 -7.81
N ALA A 163 15.89 19.17 -8.43
CA ALA A 163 16.80 18.25 -7.74
C ALA A 163 17.80 19.08 -6.92
N VAL A 164 17.39 19.49 -5.72
CA VAL A 164 18.25 20.22 -4.79
C VAL A 164 19.24 19.22 -4.20
N LEU A 165 20.44 19.16 -4.76
CA LEU A 165 21.58 18.51 -4.14
C LEU A 165 22.36 19.60 -3.38
N PRO A 166 22.40 19.57 -2.03
CA PRO A 166 22.92 20.67 -1.22
C PRO A 166 24.37 21.06 -1.55
N TRP A 167 25.19 20.12 -2.02
CA TRP A 167 26.59 20.37 -2.37
C TRP A 167 26.79 21.20 -3.64
N ARG A 168 25.80 21.28 -4.55
CA ARG A 168 25.92 22.13 -5.76
C ARG A 168 25.72 23.63 -5.46
N ALA A 169 25.04 23.96 -4.35
CA ALA A 169 24.83 25.35 -3.95
C ALA A 169 26.07 25.99 -3.29
N MET A 170 27.04 25.19 -2.83
CA MET A 170 28.22 25.69 -2.11
C MET A 170 29.37 26.16 -3.02
N HIS A 171 29.27 26.03 -4.34
CA HIS A 171 30.35 26.38 -5.27
C HIS A 171 30.26 27.79 -5.90
N HIS A 172 29.32 28.63 -5.44
CA HIS A 172 29.11 29.98 -5.97
C HIS A 172 29.00 31.07 -4.89
N ALA A 173 29.84 30.99 -3.85
CA ALA A 173 30.02 32.06 -2.87
C ALA A 173 31.49 32.44 -2.76
#